data_AF-A0A1V5IHM3-F1
#
_entry.id   AF-A0A1V5IHM3-F1
#
_cell.length_a   1.000
_cell.length_b   1.000
_cell.length_c   1.000
_cell.angle_alpha   90.00
_cell.angle_beta   90.00
_cell.angle_gamma   90.00
#
_symmetry.space_group_name_H-M   'P 1'
#
loop_
_entity.id
_entity.type
_entity.pdbx_description
1 polymer ?
#
loop_
_entity_poly.entity_id
_entity_poly.type
_entity_poly.pdbx_seq_one_letter_code
_entity_poly.pdbx_strand_id
1 'polypeptide(L)'
;MMSDSFPVRFISWEESARLARTLAAHIKGDRSKLPDLVIAIGRGGFVPARVVCDELLTTSLTSIRLEHWGSGARRKERAVVRFPLSCSVADRDLLVIDDVSDTGDTLSVAISYLQELQPSRIRTGVLHHKASSRLNPDYYAELVKDWNWIIYPWALHEDICGFMEIELTSHPVSLPDLHSILLKRYNLHVATDEMVSAVEDLIRLGKVTKKGELLFAYEDGITTSES
;
A
#
# COMPACT_ATOMS: atom_id res chain seq x y z
N MET A 1 -3.32 -9.38 18.45
CA MET A 1 -4.42 -8.50 18.87
C MET A 1 -3.95 -7.06 18.66
N MET A 2 -4.29 -6.42 17.53
CA MET A 2 -4.06 -4.97 17.36
C MET A 2 -5.10 -4.25 18.22
N SER A 3 -4.76 -4.00 19.48
CA SER A 3 -5.69 -3.52 20.49
C SER A 3 -6.09 -2.06 20.34
N ASP A 4 -5.38 -1.25 19.56
CA ASP A 4 -5.48 0.20 19.66
C ASP A 4 -6.23 0.81 18.46
N SER A 5 -7.18 1.70 18.77
CA SER A 5 -7.78 2.61 17.79
C SER A 5 -6.70 3.48 17.17
N PHE A 6 -6.81 3.75 15.86
CA PHE A 6 -5.87 4.62 15.16
C PHE A 6 -6.58 5.58 14.20
N PRO A 7 -5.99 6.78 13.97
CA PRO A 7 -6.56 7.73 13.05
C PRO A 7 -6.43 7.25 11.59
N VAL A 8 -7.51 7.39 10.83
CA VAL A 8 -7.55 7.15 9.39
C VAL A 8 -7.71 8.48 8.65
N ARG A 9 -6.91 8.68 7.60
CA ARG A 9 -7.05 9.78 6.64
C ARG A 9 -7.43 9.22 5.28
N PHE A 10 -8.54 9.70 4.74
CA PHE A 10 -8.94 9.43 3.37
C PHE A 10 -8.28 10.42 2.42
N ILE A 11 -7.79 9.91 1.30
CA ILE A 11 -7.28 10.72 0.18
C ILE A 11 -8.24 10.57 -0.97
N SER A 12 -8.70 11.69 -1.55
CA SER A 12 -9.55 11.66 -2.74
C SER A 12 -8.74 11.44 -4.02
N TRP A 13 -9.40 11.08 -5.12
CA TRP A 13 -8.77 11.03 -6.44
C TRP A 13 -8.12 12.37 -6.82
N GLU A 14 -8.82 13.47 -6.57
CA GLU A 14 -8.31 14.81 -6.84
C GLU A 14 -7.06 15.14 -6.01
N GLU A 15 -7.10 14.82 -4.71
CA GLU A 15 -5.96 15.05 -3.82
C GLU A 15 -4.77 14.18 -4.20
N SER A 16 -4.98 12.91 -4.52
CA SER A 16 -3.92 12.00 -4.97
C SER A 16 -3.24 12.49 -6.26
N ALA A 17 -4.02 12.99 -7.23
CA ALA A 17 -3.49 13.58 -8.45
C ALA A 17 -2.72 14.87 -8.17
N ARG A 18 -3.21 15.72 -7.26
CA ARG A 18 -2.50 16.94 -6.83
C ARG A 18 -1.15 16.60 -6.19
N LEU A 19 -1.12 15.62 -5.28
CA LEU A 19 0.12 15.16 -4.63
C LEU A 19 1.11 14.61 -5.66
N ALA A 20 0.65 13.80 -6.62
CA ALA A 20 1.52 13.27 -7.67
C ALA A 20 2.09 14.37 -8.57
N ARG A 21 1.31 15.42 -8.87
CA ARG A 21 1.80 16.61 -9.58
C ARG A 21 2.82 17.40 -8.76
N THR A 22 2.60 17.56 -7.45
CA THR A 22 3.59 18.16 -6.55
C THR A 22 4.89 17.36 -6.52
N LEU A 23 4.80 16.02 -6.43
CA LEU A 23 5.95 15.14 -6.51
C LEU A 23 6.72 15.32 -7.82
N ALA A 24 6.03 15.34 -8.96
CA ALA A 24 6.64 15.59 -10.26
C ALA A 24 7.31 16.98 -10.35
N ALA A 25 6.70 18.01 -9.73
CA ALA A 25 7.30 19.34 -9.66
C ALA A 25 8.62 19.35 -8.84
N HIS A 26 8.68 18.61 -7.73
CA HIS A 26 9.91 18.44 -6.95
C HIS A 26 11.00 17.74 -7.78
N ILE A 27 10.65 16.69 -8.52
CA ILE A 27 11.58 15.98 -9.42
C ILE A 27 12.11 16.91 -10.51
N LYS A 28 11.26 17.72 -11.15
CA LYS A 28 11.67 18.71 -12.17
C LYS A 28 12.58 19.80 -11.56
N GLY A 29 12.34 20.16 -10.30
CA GLY A 29 13.06 21.23 -9.60
C GLY A 29 14.49 20.89 -9.18
N ASP A 30 14.84 19.60 -9.06
CA ASP A 30 16.16 19.11 -8.63
C ASP A 30 17.29 19.39 -9.65
N ARG A 31 17.00 20.02 -10.80
CA ARG A 31 17.95 20.36 -11.89
C ARG A 31 18.76 19.19 -12.43
N SER A 32 18.45 17.97 -12.00
CA SER A 32 19.04 16.74 -12.49
C SER A 32 18.41 16.34 -13.82
N LYS A 33 19.10 15.49 -14.57
CA LYS A 33 18.56 14.89 -15.79
C LYS A 33 17.25 14.16 -15.45
N LEU A 34 16.27 14.21 -16.35
CA LEU A 34 15.07 13.36 -16.27
C LEU A 34 15.49 11.88 -16.20
N PRO A 35 14.79 11.05 -15.42
CA PRO A 35 15.12 9.63 -15.29
C PRO A 35 14.97 8.93 -16.65
N ASP A 36 15.83 7.96 -16.90
CA ASP A 36 15.76 7.12 -18.10
C ASP A 36 14.58 6.13 -18.02
N LEU A 37 14.20 5.74 -16.81
CA LEU A 37 13.10 4.81 -16.54
C LEU A 37 12.41 5.10 -15.20
N VAL A 38 11.08 5.19 -15.22
CA VAL A 38 10.25 5.21 -14.01
C VAL A 38 9.81 3.78 -13.67
N ILE A 39 9.95 3.39 -12.41
CA ILE A 39 9.57 2.07 -11.89
C ILE A 39 8.52 2.27 -10.80
N ALA A 40 7.29 1.83 -11.07
CA ALA A 40 6.25 1.77 -10.06
C ALA A 40 6.46 0.56 -9.14
N ILE A 41 6.39 0.76 -7.83
CA ILE A 41 6.25 -0.36 -6.89
C ILE A 41 4.79 -0.78 -6.87
N GLY A 42 4.51 -1.95 -7.44
CA GLY A 42 3.17 -2.50 -7.50
C GLY A 42 2.72 -3.01 -6.12
N ARG A 43 1.51 -2.68 -5.65
CA ARG A 43 0.41 -2.04 -6.41
C ARG A 43 0.28 -0.53 -6.17
N GLY A 44 0.65 -0.03 -4.99
CA GLY A 44 0.40 1.34 -4.55
C GLY A 44 1.00 2.41 -5.48
N GLY A 45 2.20 2.17 -5.97
CA GLY A 45 2.91 3.06 -6.89
C GLY A 45 2.33 3.17 -8.31
N PHE A 46 1.37 2.34 -8.73
CA PHE A 46 0.85 2.38 -10.11
C PHE A 46 0.23 3.71 -10.49
N VAL A 47 -0.68 4.23 -9.67
CA VAL A 47 -1.37 5.51 -9.94
C VAL A 47 -0.40 6.69 -9.80
N PRO A 48 0.36 6.83 -8.69
CA PRO A 48 1.35 7.90 -8.56
C PRO A 48 2.36 7.92 -9.72
N ALA A 49 2.94 6.77 -10.08
CA ALA A 49 3.94 6.69 -11.14
C ALA A 49 3.35 7.08 -12.50
N ARG A 50 2.10 6.69 -12.80
CA ARG A 50 1.47 7.09 -14.04
C ARG A 50 1.29 8.61 -14.11
N VAL A 51 0.78 9.25 -13.07
CA VAL A 51 0.60 10.71 -13.05
C VAL A 51 1.95 11.43 -13.13
N VAL A 52 2.97 10.95 -12.41
CA VAL A 52 4.33 11.50 -12.48
C VAL A 52 4.90 11.40 -13.90
N CYS A 53 4.73 10.25 -14.58
CA CYS A 53 5.21 10.11 -15.96
C CYS A 53 4.53 11.08 -16.93
N ASP A 54 3.24 11.34 -16.71
CA ASP A 54 2.47 12.31 -17.51
C ASP A 54 3.06 13.72 -17.37
N GLU A 55 3.30 14.13 -16.13
CA GLU A 55 3.91 15.42 -15.81
C GLU A 55 5.34 15.53 -16.36
N LEU A 56 6.12 14.46 -16.32
CA LEU A 56 7.49 14.44 -16.84
C LEU A 56 7.55 14.26 -18.37
N LEU A 57 6.41 14.07 -19.04
CA LEU A 57 6.32 13.74 -20.47
C LEU A 57 7.20 12.55 -20.88
N THR A 58 7.27 11.52 -20.03
CA THR A 58 7.99 10.28 -20.29
C THR A 58 7.01 9.12 -20.48
N THR A 59 7.31 8.26 -21.46
CA THR A 59 6.60 7.01 -21.70
C THR A 59 7.34 5.80 -21.12
N SER A 60 8.56 5.99 -20.61
CA SER A 60 9.39 4.96 -20.01
C SER A 60 8.90 4.63 -18.60
N LEU A 61 7.85 3.82 -18.51
CA LEU A 61 7.26 3.33 -17.26
C LEU A 61 7.23 1.80 -17.24
N THR A 62 7.65 1.21 -16.13
CA THR A 62 7.51 -0.22 -15.83
C THR A 62 7.21 -0.40 -14.34
N SER A 63 7.17 -1.64 -13.85
CA SER A 63 6.87 -1.94 -12.46
C SER A 63 7.57 -3.17 -11.93
N ILE A 64 7.72 -3.22 -10.61
CA ILE A 64 8.12 -4.41 -9.84
C ILE A 64 7.06 -4.72 -8.79
N ARG A 65 6.97 -5.98 -8.34
CA ARG A 65 6.15 -6.33 -7.16
C ARG A 65 7.03 -6.98 -6.10
N LEU A 66 6.96 -6.44 -4.89
CA LEU A 66 7.66 -6.94 -3.71
C LEU A 66 6.65 -7.58 -2.76
N GLU A 67 7.03 -8.68 -2.11
CA GLU A 67 6.23 -9.33 -1.07
C GLU A 67 7.08 -9.62 0.15
N HIS A 68 6.59 -9.23 1.32
CA HIS A 68 7.21 -9.59 2.59
C HIS A 68 6.83 -11.03 2.95
N TRP A 69 7.81 -11.93 2.99
CA TRP A 69 7.61 -13.29 3.50
C TRP A 69 8.18 -13.42 4.91
N GLY A 70 7.34 -13.77 5.88
CA GLY A 70 7.76 -14.02 7.26
C GLY A 70 6.63 -14.42 8.21
N SER A 71 6.27 -15.71 8.23
CA SER A 71 5.56 -16.31 9.38
C SER A 71 6.20 -17.67 9.70
N GLY A 72 7.02 -17.67 10.76
CA GLY A 72 7.71 -18.85 11.27
C GLY A 72 8.96 -18.46 12.05
N ALA A 73 9.11 -18.97 13.27
CA ALA A 73 10.13 -18.60 14.27
C ALA A 73 11.62 -18.72 13.86
N ARG A 74 11.93 -19.01 12.59
CA ARG A 74 13.30 -19.19 12.06
C ARG A 74 13.58 -18.54 10.70
N ARG A 75 12.62 -17.88 10.05
CA ARG A 75 12.88 -17.19 8.77
C ARG A 75 13.04 -15.70 9.04
N LYS A 76 14.25 -15.18 8.82
CA LYS A 76 14.47 -13.73 8.70
C LYS A 76 13.51 -13.21 7.63
N GLU A 77 12.77 -12.15 7.94
CA GLU A 77 11.99 -11.41 6.96
C GLU A 77 12.91 -11.08 5.78
N ARG A 78 12.63 -11.70 4.63
CA ARG A 78 13.30 -11.38 3.39
C ARG A 78 12.18 -11.05 2.43
N ALA A 79 12.06 -9.77 2.08
CA ALA A 79 11.15 -9.40 1.02
C ALA A 79 11.63 -10.06 -0.28
N VAL A 80 10.71 -10.75 -0.95
CA VAL A 80 10.96 -11.46 -2.20
C VAL A 80 10.35 -10.63 -3.32
N VAL A 81 11.11 -10.46 -4.39
CA VAL A 81 10.60 -9.87 -5.62
C VAL A 81 9.69 -10.90 -6.28
N ARG A 82 8.38 -10.73 -6.18
CA ARG A 82 7.40 -11.67 -6.75
C ARG A 82 7.33 -11.54 -8.27
N PHE A 83 7.30 -10.29 -8.76
CA PHE A 83 7.35 -9.98 -10.18
C PHE A 83 8.59 -9.14 -10.45
N PRO A 84 9.68 -9.77 -10.93
CA PRO A 84 10.91 -9.06 -11.21
C PRO A 84 10.77 -8.15 -12.41
N LEU A 85 11.72 -7.21 -12.51
CA LEU A 85 11.81 -6.30 -13.62
C LEU A 85 12.03 -7.07 -14.94
N SER A 86 11.27 -6.73 -15.97
CA SER A 86 11.31 -7.44 -17.26
C SER A 86 12.30 -6.85 -18.28
N CYS A 87 13.11 -5.87 -17.88
CA CYS A 87 14.05 -5.17 -18.76
C CYS A 87 15.40 -4.95 -18.07
N SER A 88 16.46 -4.77 -18.86
CA SER A 88 17.76 -4.36 -18.32
C SER A 88 17.74 -2.90 -17.91
N VAL A 89 18.34 -2.62 -16.75
CA VAL A 89 18.52 -1.27 -16.19
C VAL A 89 19.98 -0.88 -16.00
N ALA A 90 20.91 -1.69 -16.51
CA ALA A 90 22.33 -1.38 -16.45
C ALA A 90 22.61 0.03 -16.99
N ASP A 91 23.38 0.82 -16.24
CA ASP A 91 23.77 2.19 -16.55
C ASP A 91 22.63 3.22 -16.69
N ARG A 92 21.38 2.87 -16.34
CA ARG A 92 20.22 3.78 -16.41
C ARG A 92 19.98 4.55 -15.11
N ASP A 93 19.50 5.79 -15.23
CA ASP A 93 18.97 6.59 -14.11
C ASP A 93 17.50 6.18 -13.86
N LEU A 94 17.26 5.58 -12.69
CA LEU A 94 15.96 5.05 -12.29
C LEU A 94 15.24 6.00 -11.33
N LEU A 95 13.94 6.21 -11.55
CA LEU A 95 13.04 6.85 -10.60
C LEU A 95 12.01 5.83 -10.11
N VAL A 96 12.16 5.38 -8.87
CA VAL A 96 11.25 4.44 -8.21
C VAL A 96 10.13 5.24 -7.53
N ILE A 97 8.88 4.89 -7.82
CA ILE A 97 7.71 5.59 -7.29
C ILE A 97 6.82 4.62 -6.51
N ASP A 98 6.40 5.04 -5.32
CA ASP A 98 5.39 4.38 -4.49
C ASP A 98 4.35 5.39 -3.98
N ASP A 99 3.25 4.93 -3.36
CA ASP A 99 2.26 5.84 -2.79
C ASP A 99 2.67 6.38 -1.41
N VAL A 100 3.13 5.53 -0.49
CA VAL A 100 3.54 5.93 0.87
C VAL A 100 4.83 5.25 1.31
N SER A 101 5.71 6.02 1.97
CA SER A 101 6.81 5.47 2.75
C SER A 101 6.45 5.49 4.23
N ASP A 102 5.98 4.35 4.76
CA ASP A 102 5.62 4.22 6.18
C ASP A 102 6.83 3.86 7.06
N THR A 103 7.28 2.60 7.03
CA THR A 103 8.51 2.17 7.72
C THR A 103 9.77 2.41 6.86
N GLY A 104 9.59 2.46 5.54
CA GLY A 104 10.67 2.54 4.54
C GLY A 104 11.17 1.18 4.05
N ASP A 105 10.65 0.06 4.57
CA ASP A 105 11.15 -1.28 4.26
C ASP A 105 10.93 -1.64 2.78
N THR A 106 9.76 -1.34 2.22
CA THR A 106 9.45 -1.56 0.80
C THR A 106 10.46 -0.86 -0.12
N LEU A 107 10.75 0.42 0.14
CA LEU A 107 11.75 1.18 -0.63
C LEU A 107 13.15 0.61 -0.45
N SER A 108 13.53 0.22 0.77
CA SER A 108 14.84 -0.38 1.04
C SER A 108 15.06 -1.67 0.24
N VAL A 109 14.03 -2.51 0.16
CA VAL A 109 14.05 -3.75 -0.63
C VAL A 109 14.11 -3.44 -2.12
N ALA A 110 13.31 -2.49 -2.61
CA ALA A 110 13.30 -2.09 -4.01
C ALA A 110 14.69 -1.60 -4.44
N ILE A 111 15.30 -0.72 -3.64
CA ILE A 111 16.64 -0.19 -3.89
C ILE A 111 17.65 -1.33 -3.90
N SER A 112 17.64 -2.21 -2.90
CA SER A 112 18.60 -3.33 -2.81
C SER A 112 18.52 -4.24 -4.04
N TYR A 113 17.30 -4.63 -4.45
CA TYR A 113 17.07 -5.43 -5.65
C TYR A 113 17.55 -4.71 -6.92
N LEU A 114 17.22 -3.43 -7.09
CA LEU A 114 17.59 -2.68 -8.29
C LEU A 114 19.10 -2.42 -8.35
N GLN A 115 19.78 -2.24 -7.22
CA GLN A 115 21.24 -2.08 -7.16
C GLN A 115 21.98 -3.30 -7.73
N GLU A 116 21.46 -4.51 -7.50
CA GLU A 116 22.03 -5.76 -8.07
C GLU A 116 22.00 -5.76 -9.61
N LEU A 117 21.14 -4.95 -10.23
CA LEU A 117 20.99 -4.81 -11.68
C LEU A 117 21.88 -3.70 -12.28
N GLN A 118 22.79 -3.13 -11.48
CA GLN A 118 23.83 -2.18 -11.88
C GLN A 118 23.33 -0.90 -12.62
N PRO A 119 22.27 -0.21 -12.14
CA PRO A 119 21.89 1.08 -12.68
C PRO A 119 22.95 2.15 -12.39
N SER A 120 22.96 3.23 -13.18
CA SER A 120 23.87 4.35 -12.92
C SER A 120 23.44 5.19 -11.71
N ARG A 121 22.12 5.28 -11.47
CA ARG A 121 21.53 6.01 -10.34
C ARG A 121 20.15 5.44 -10.01
N ILE A 122 19.80 5.46 -8.73
CA ILE A 122 18.43 5.21 -8.25
C ILE A 122 17.99 6.43 -7.45
N ARG A 123 16.79 6.93 -7.76
CA ARG A 123 16.06 7.94 -7.00
C ARG A 123 14.70 7.39 -6.61
N THR A 124 14.14 7.89 -5.52
CA THR A 124 12.87 7.44 -4.96
C THR A 124 11.91 8.60 -4.76
N GLY A 125 10.62 8.37 -5.02
CA GLY A 125 9.56 9.36 -4.85
C GLY A 125 8.29 8.75 -4.29
N VAL A 126 7.68 9.41 -3.30
CA VAL A 126 6.39 8.97 -2.72
C VAL A 126 5.39 10.11 -2.61
N LEU A 127 4.09 9.82 -2.55
CA LEU A 127 3.10 10.87 -2.26
C LEU A 127 3.24 11.32 -0.81
N HIS A 128 3.19 10.38 0.12
CA HIS A 128 3.33 10.65 1.55
C HIS A 128 4.57 9.98 2.12
N HIS A 129 5.37 10.73 2.87
CA HIS A 129 6.48 10.20 3.65
C HIS A 129 6.17 10.35 5.14
N LYS A 130 6.14 9.23 5.88
CA LYS A 130 5.92 9.25 7.33
C LYS A 130 7.23 9.59 8.03
N ALA A 131 7.19 10.50 9.01
CA ALA A 131 8.38 10.87 9.80
C ALA A 131 8.97 9.69 10.61
N SER A 132 8.20 8.62 10.82
CA SER A 132 8.63 7.36 11.45
C SER A 132 9.43 6.45 10.52
N SER A 133 9.48 6.74 9.21
CA SER A 133 10.21 5.94 8.23
C SER A 133 11.71 5.97 8.51
N ARG A 134 12.37 4.81 8.43
CA ARG A 134 13.83 4.68 8.60
C ARG A 134 14.60 5.08 7.35
N LEU A 135 13.90 5.13 6.21
CA LEU A 135 14.45 5.51 4.92
C LEU A 135 13.79 6.82 4.46
N ASN A 136 14.62 7.81 4.13
CA ASN A 136 14.16 9.07 3.55
C ASN A 136 14.16 8.92 2.02
N PRO A 137 13.00 9.05 1.36
CA PRO A 137 12.97 9.08 -0.10
C PRO A 137 13.61 10.38 -0.61
N ASP A 138 14.13 10.36 -1.83
CA ASP A 138 14.74 11.53 -2.46
C ASP A 138 13.70 12.65 -2.67
N TYR A 139 12.46 12.26 -2.95
CA TYR A 139 11.33 13.17 -3.14
C TYR A 139 10.08 12.68 -2.40
N TYR A 140 9.32 13.62 -1.86
CA TYR A 140 7.96 13.36 -1.38
C TYR A 140 7.07 14.58 -1.63
N ALA A 141 5.76 14.38 -1.78
CA ALA A 141 4.83 15.50 -1.91
C ALA A 141 4.44 16.07 -0.53
N GLU A 142 4.21 15.20 0.45
CA GLU A 142 3.81 15.58 1.81
C GLU A 142 4.60 14.80 2.87
N LEU A 143 5.13 15.52 3.87
CA LEU A 143 5.68 14.92 5.09
C LEU A 143 4.56 14.80 6.13
N VAL A 144 4.30 13.57 6.56
CA VAL A 144 3.31 13.26 7.59
C VAL A 144 4.03 13.06 8.92
N LYS A 145 3.85 14.04 9.82
CA LYS A 145 4.53 14.08 11.12
C LYS A 145 3.92 13.14 12.14
N ASP A 146 2.59 13.15 12.24
CA ASP A 146 1.83 12.30 13.15
C ASP A 146 1.31 11.08 12.39
N TRP A 147 1.57 9.89 12.92
CA TRP A 147 1.19 8.65 12.24
C TRP A 147 -0.33 8.52 12.12
N ASN A 148 -0.78 8.08 10.94
CA ASN A 148 -2.16 7.78 10.62
C ASN A 148 -2.19 6.74 9.49
N TRP A 149 -3.25 5.94 9.42
CA TRP A 149 -3.46 5.09 8.27
C TRP A 149 -4.00 5.94 7.11
N ILE A 150 -3.38 5.84 5.93
CA ILE A 150 -3.81 6.58 4.74
C ILE A 150 -4.55 5.62 3.83
N ILE A 151 -5.82 5.90 3.57
CA ILE A 151 -6.61 5.16 2.57
C ILE A 151 -6.57 5.94 1.27
N TYR A 152 -5.97 5.33 0.24
CA TYR A 152 -5.99 5.84 -1.12
C TYR A 152 -7.22 5.35 -1.89
N PRO A 153 -7.66 6.07 -2.93
CA PRO A 153 -8.82 5.66 -3.73
C PRO A 153 -8.67 4.29 -4.39
N TRP A 154 -7.45 3.89 -4.74
CA TRP A 154 -7.15 2.58 -5.33
C TRP A 154 -7.05 1.43 -4.32
N ALA A 155 -7.12 1.73 -3.01
CA ALA A 155 -7.04 0.76 -1.92
C ALA A 155 -8.30 0.75 -1.02
N LEU A 156 -9.25 1.66 -1.23
CA LEU A 156 -10.41 1.87 -0.35
C LEU A 156 -11.17 0.57 0.01
N HIS A 157 -11.57 -0.21 -1.00
CA HIS A 157 -12.31 -1.45 -0.75
C HIS A 157 -11.48 -2.50 -0.01
N GLU A 158 -10.19 -2.59 -0.32
CA GLU A 158 -9.27 -3.52 0.35
C GLU A 158 -9.06 -3.13 1.82
N ASP A 159 -8.89 -1.83 2.10
CA ASP A 159 -8.74 -1.32 3.46
C ASP A 159 -10.03 -1.51 4.28
N ILE A 160 -11.20 -1.24 3.70
CA ILE A 160 -12.49 -1.52 4.35
C ILE A 160 -12.60 -3.01 4.68
N CYS A 161 -12.35 -3.89 3.71
CA CYS A 161 -12.39 -5.34 3.91
C CYS A 161 -11.40 -5.78 5.00
N GLY A 162 -10.17 -5.27 4.98
CA GLY A 162 -9.14 -5.60 5.96
C GLY A 162 -9.50 -5.17 7.37
N PHE A 163 -10.04 -3.95 7.55
CA PHE A 163 -10.50 -3.49 8.86
C PHE A 163 -11.68 -4.31 9.37
N MET A 164 -12.63 -4.67 8.50
CA MET A 164 -13.74 -5.54 8.86
C MET A 164 -13.25 -6.92 9.29
N GLU A 165 -12.32 -7.53 8.54
CA GLU A 165 -11.73 -8.84 8.86
C GLU A 165 -11.02 -8.81 10.24
N ILE A 166 -10.26 -7.75 10.54
CA ILE A 166 -9.62 -7.56 11.84
C ILE A 166 -10.65 -7.58 12.98
N GLU A 167 -11.72 -6.79 12.86
CA GLU A 167 -12.75 -6.69 13.91
C GLU A 167 -13.55 -7.99 14.04
N LEU A 168 -13.75 -8.72 12.94
CA LEU A 168 -14.46 -9.99 12.92
C LEU A 168 -13.64 -11.18 13.41
N THR A 169 -12.33 -11.02 13.63
CA THR A 169 -11.45 -12.10 14.13
C THR A 169 -11.69 -12.41 15.60
N SER A 170 -12.11 -11.43 16.41
CA SER A 170 -12.15 -11.60 17.88
C SER A 170 -13.44 -12.27 18.38
N HIS A 171 -14.59 -11.96 17.79
CA HIS A 171 -15.88 -12.55 18.13
C HIS A 171 -16.92 -12.26 17.04
N PRO A 172 -18.07 -12.95 17.04
CA PRO A 172 -19.15 -12.62 16.12
C PRO A 172 -19.72 -11.22 16.34
N VAL A 173 -20.00 -10.48 15.25
CA VAL A 173 -20.50 -9.10 15.27
C VAL A 173 -21.64 -8.95 14.25
N SER A 174 -22.68 -8.17 14.58
CA SER A 174 -23.72 -7.81 13.60
C SER A 174 -23.22 -6.72 12.65
N LEU A 175 -23.81 -6.58 11.46
CA LEU A 175 -23.42 -5.51 10.53
C LEU A 175 -23.57 -4.09 11.13
N PRO A 176 -24.66 -3.75 11.85
CA PRO A 176 -24.78 -2.46 12.53
C PRO A 176 -23.71 -2.22 13.61
N ASP A 177 -23.37 -3.26 14.38
CA ASP A 177 -22.33 -3.13 15.41
C ASP A 177 -20.96 -2.95 14.77
N LEU A 178 -20.66 -3.69 13.69
CA LEU A 178 -19.43 -3.54 12.93
C LEU A 178 -19.28 -2.11 12.37
N HIS A 179 -20.38 -1.52 11.88
CA HIS A 179 -20.37 -0.13 11.44
C HIS A 179 -20.04 0.82 12.61
N SER A 180 -20.61 0.59 13.79
CA SER A 180 -20.30 1.38 15.00
C SER A 180 -18.84 1.26 15.41
N ILE A 181 -18.26 0.06 15.28
CA ILE A 181 -16.86 -0.23 15.59
C ILE A 181 -15.95 0.53 14.63
N LEU A 182 -16.19 0.45 13.32
CA LEU A 182 -15.39 1.15 12.31
C LEU A 182 -15.40 2.67 12.52
N LEU A 183 -16.57 3.24 12.82
CA LEU A 183 -16.70 4.66 13.13
C LEU A 183 -15.93 5.04 14.39
N LYS A 184 -16.05 4.27 15.48
CA LYS A 184 -15.44 4.62 16.78
C LYS A 184 -13.93 4.39 16.81
N ARG A 185 -13.44 3.30 16.23
CA ARG A 185 -12.02 2.90 16.29
C ARG A 185 -11.18 3.59 15.21
N TYR A 186 -11.78 3.88 14.06
CA TYR A 186 -11.03 4.33 12.88
C TYR A 186 -11.53 5.69 12.35
N ASN A 187 -12.60 6.26 12.92
CA ASN A 187 -13.30 7.42 12.36
C ASN A 187 -13.76 7.19 10.90
N LEU A 188 -14.02 5.92 10.56
CA LEU A 188 -14.30 5.47 9.21
C LEU A 188 -15.81 5.56 8.94
N HIS A 189 -16.19 6.50 8.08
CA HIS A 189 -17.58 6.68 7.64
C HIS A 189 -17.76 5.89 6.34
N VAL A 190 -18.34 4.70 6.43
CA VAL A 190 -18.57 3.81 5.29
C VAL A 190 -20.06 3.75 4.99
N ALA A 191 -20.44 3.86 3.73
CA ALA A 191 -21.85 3.75 3.37
C ALA A 191 -22.35 2.31 3.61
N THR A 192 -23.64 2.16 3.93
CA THR A 192 -24.18 0.83 4.29
C THR A 192 -24.08 -0.17 3.13
N ASP A 193 -24.28 0.28 1.90
CA ASP A 193 -24.12 -0.52 0.69
C ASP A 193 -22.66 -0.95 0.44
N GLU A 194 -21.69 -0.05 0.69
CA GLU A 194 -20.27 -0.39 0.66
C GLU A 194 -19.91 -1.47 1.70
N MET A 195 -20.44 -1.35 2.92
CA MET A 195 -20.24 -2.35 3.96
C MET A 195 -20.85 -3.71 3.60
N VAL A 196 -22.07 -3.71 3.04
CA VAL A 196 -22.72 -4.95 2.57
C VAL A 196 -21.88 -5.61 1.48
N SER A 197 -21.44 -4.83 0.49
CA SER A 197 -20.58 -5.30 -0.60
C SER A 197 -19.27 -5.91 -0.07
N ALA A 198 -18.60 -5.24 0.87
CA ALA A 198 -17.37 -5.74 1.50
C ALA A 198 -17.59 -7.07 2.23
N VAL A 199 -18.69 -7.21 2.99
CA VAL A 199 -19.02 -8.49 3.65
C VAL A 199 -19.29 -9.59 2.65
N GLU A 200 -20.04 -9.31 1.58
CA GLU A 200 -20.34 -10.30 0.54
C GLU A 200 -19.06 -10.80 -0.14
N ASP A 201 -18.11 -9.91 -0.43
CA ASP A 201 -16.82 -10.28 -0.98
C ASP A 201 -15.97 -11.09 0.01
N LEU A 202 -15.94 -10.71 1.30
CA LEU A 202 -15.25 -11.48 2.35
C LEU A 202 -15.83 -12.89 2.53
N ILE A 203 -17.16 -13.04 2.45
CA ILE A 203 -17.82 -14.34 2.47
C ILE A 203 -17.47 -15.14 1.21
N ARG A 204 -17.50 -14.51 0.03
CA ARG A 204 -17.14 -15.16 -1.24
C ARG A 204 -15.70 -15.67 -1.24
N LEU A 205 -14.80 -14.93 -0.61
CA LEU A 205 -13.38 -15.29 -0.44
C LEU A 205 -13.17 -16.33 0.68
N GLY A 206 -14.22 -16.75 1.40
CA GLY A 206 -14.13 -17.71 2.50
C GLY A 206 -13.47 -17.16 3.77
N LYS A 207 -13.26 -15.85 3.85
CA LYS A 207 -12.61 -15.18 4.99
C LYS A 207 -13.56 -14.94 6.16
N VAL A 208 -14.83 -14.70 5.85
CA VAL A 208 -15.89 -14.43 6.83
C VAL A 208 -17.04 -15.41 6.61
N THR A 209 -17.72 -15.79 7.70
CA THR A 209 -19.02 -16.44 7.61
C THR A 209 -20.12 -15.68 8.32
N LYS A 210 -21.35 -15.99 7.89
CA LYS A 210 -22.58 -15.44 8.42
C LYS A 210 -23.43 -16.54 9.03
N LYS A 211 -23.84 -16.38 10.29
CA LYS A 211 -24.79 -17.26 10.99
C LYS A 211 -25.93 -16.41 11.56
N GLY A 212 -27.09 -16.45 10.90
CA GLY A 212 -28.18 -15.51 11.19
C GLY A 212 -27.75 -14.09 10.84
N GLU A 213 -27.82 -13.18 11.82
CA GLU A 213 -27.40 -11.78 11.67
C GLU A 213 -25.93 -11.54 12.03
N LEU A 214 -25.24 -12.54 12.56
CA LEU A 214 -23.86 -12.41 13.04
C LEU A 214 -22.84 -12.81 11.97
N LEU A 215 -21.77 -12.03 11.89
CA LEU A 215 -20.59 -12.23 11.04
C LEU A 215 -19.40 -12.59 11.91
N PHE A 216 -18.49 -13.46 11.44
CA PHE A 216 -17.21 -13.74 12.11
C PHE A 216 -16.16 -14.21 11.10
N ALA A 217 -14.90 -13.87 11.32
CA ALA A 217 -13.79 -14.30 10.48
C ALA A 217 -13.30 -15.69 10.92
N TYR A 218 -12.74 -16.45 9.98
CA TYR A 218 -12.05 -17.70 10.30
C TYR A 218 -10.60 -17.42 10.68
N GLU A 219 -10.09 -18.03 11.76
CA GLU A 219 -8.65 -18.11 11.96
C GLU A 219 -8.06 -19.09 10.93
N ASP A 220 -7.28 -18.58 9.98
CA ASP A 220 -6.45 -19.42 9.11
C ASP A 220 -5.39 -20.15 9.96
N GLY A 221 -5.59 -21.45 10.22
CA GLY A 221 -4.47 -22.29 10.67
C GLY A 221 -4.70 -23.59 11.41
N ILE A 222 -5.76 -24.38 11.17
CA ILE A 222 -5.61 -25.85 11.12
C ILE A 222 -6.51 -26.38 10.00
N THR A 223 -5.95 -26.47 8.79
CA THR A 223 -6.35 -27.50 7.83
C THR A 223 -6.03 -28.87 8.45
N THR A 224 -7.04 -29.52 9.04
CA THR A 224 -7.02 -30.97 9.15
C THR A 224 -7.33 -31.52 7.77
N SER A 225 -6.27 -31.87 7.04
CA SER A 225 -6.39 -32.84 5.96
C SER A 225 -6.72 -34.20 6.60
N GLU A 226 -8.01 -34.56 6.63
CA GLU A 226 -8.45 -35.94 6.74
C GLU A 226 -9.67 -36.16 5.82
N SER A 227 -9.38 -36.59 4.60
CA SER A 227 -9.99 -37.76 3.94
C SER A 227 -9.28 -38.04 2.63
#